data_AF-A0A9N8LSN1-F1
#
_entry.id   AF-A0A9N8LSN1-F1
#
_cell.length_a   1.000
_cell.length_b   1.000
_cell.length_c   1.000
_cell.angle_alpha   90.00
_cell.angle_beta   90.00
_cell.angle_gamma   90.00
#
_symmetry.space_group_name_H-M   'P 1'
#
loop_
_entity.id
_entity.type
_entity.pdbx_description
1 polymer ?
#
loop_
_entity_poly.entity_id
_entity_poly.type
_entity_poly.pdbx_seq_one_letter_code
_entity_poly.pdbx_strand_id
1 'polypeptide(L)'
;MRTMLELGSEFKPADLTIEDCEALRSADKTALQVKDLEPNESFLHDAALIHISEVLFRHMKLSRRRRKQILSEVHRMRQNHDIDVLTTTQTEIHPLKLVQEDEGNLSGMQQVLHQTMRDVGWNVGDKALPVVGDLLTVNNILSVVAVSEDEPEPINQLKFLAPWAAPWHMLLAWTRLLFRQNYLSGKAGSDFSLDRVREMLNRGKTGLNEKEPQFNEGWALLRHTFEGRLLAAMK
;
A
#
# COMPACT_ATOMS: atom_id res chain seq x y z
N MET A 1 3.63 -6.99 -10.08
CA MET A 1 3.59 -8.45 -9.82
C MET A 1 2.27 -8.73 -9.14
N ARG A 2 1.48 -9.70 -9.62
CA ARG A 2 0.17 -10.04 -9.05
C ARG A 2 0.34 -11.29 -8.20
N THR A 3 -0.20 -11.28 -6.99
CA THR A 3 0.19 -12.26 -5.97
C THR A 3 -1.02 -12.62 -5.12
N MET A 4 -1.30 -13.92 -4.99
CA MET A 4 -2.11 -14.43 -3.89
C MET A 4 -1.25 -14.51 -2.64
N LEU A 5 -1.80 -14.02 -1.53
CA LEU A 5 -1.16 -14.11 -0.23
C LEU A 5 -1.87 -15.20 0.56
N GLU A 6 -1.09 -16.15 1.09
CA GLU A 6 -1.62 -16.99 2.16
C GLU A 6 -1.49 -16.22 3.47
N LEU A 7 -2.59 -16.06 4.19
CA LEU A 7 -2.56 -15.43 5.51
C LEU A 7 -1.69 -16.26 6.45
N GLY A 8 -0.80 -15.61 7.20
CA GLY A 8 0.12 -16.27 8.12
C GLY A 8 -0.60 -17.04 9.21
N SER A 9 0.12 -17.94 9.89
CA SER A 9 -0.42 -18.79 10.97
C SER A 9 -1.08 -18.04 12.13
N GLU A 10 -0.76 -16.76 12.29
CA GLU A 10 -1.37 -15.82 13.23
C GLU A 10 -2.83 -15.51 12.90
N PHE A 11 -3.26 -15.68 11.64
CA PHE A 11 -4.65 -15.56 11.21
C PHE A 11 -5.31 -16.93 11.22
N LYS A 12 -6.33 -17.09 12.06
CA LYS A 12 -7.14 -18.30 12.04
C LYS A 12 -8.15 -18.22 10.89
N PRO A 13 -8.48 -19.36 10.26
CA PRO A 13 -9.59 -19.47 9.31
C PRO A 13 -10.89 -18.81 9.77
N ALA A 14 -11.14 -18.85 11.08
CA ALA A 14 -12.32 -18.27 11.71
C ALA A 14 -12.28 -16.74 11.85
N ASP A 15 -11.12 -16.11 11.62
CA ASP A 15 -10.93 -14.66 11.78
C ASP A 15 -11.36 -13.88 10.53
N LEU A 16 -11.54 -14.55 9.38
CA LEU A 16 -12.02 -13.94 8.14
C LEU A 16 -13.02 -14.88 7.44
N THR A 17 -14.30 -14.65 7.69
CA THR A 17 -15.40 -15.43 7.12
C THR A 17 -15.72 -15.00 5.67
N ILE A 18 -16.58 -15.77 5.00
CA ILE A 18 -17.09 -15.39 3.68
C ILE A 18 -17.95 -14.12 3.82
N GLU A 19 -18.73 -14.01 4.89
CA GLU A 19 -19.50 -12.82 5.22
C GLU A 19 -18.60 -11.59 5.41
N ASP A 20 -17.44 -11.73 6.07
CA ASP A 20 -16.47 -10.63 6.22
C ASP A 20 -15.89 -10.20 4.86
N CYS A 21 -15.63 -11.16 3.97
CA CYS A 21 -15.18 -10.88 2.61
C CYS A 21 -16.25 -10.17 1.79
N GLU A 22 -17.51 -10.59 1.91
CA GLU A 22 -18.65 -9.91 1.29
C GLU A 22 -18.77 -8.48 1.83
N ALA A 23 -18.73 -8.29 3.15
CA ALA A 23 -18.78 -6.98 3.79
C ALA A 23 -17.67 -6.05 3.30
N LEU A 24 -16.42 -6.54 3.19
CA LEU A 24 -15.28 -5.78 2.68
C LEU A 24 -15.43 -5.40 1.20
N ARG A 25 -16.04 -6.29 0.38
CA ARG A 25 -16.31 -6.00 -1.05
C ARG A 25 -17.42 -4.98 -1.21
N SER A 26 -18.49 -5.08 -0.41
CA SER A 26 -19.67 -4.21 -0.49
C SER A 26 -19.54 -2.90 0.27
N ALA A 27 -18.49 -2.73 1.08
CA ALA A 27 -18.27 -1.53 1.86
C ALA A 27 -18.20 -0.28 0.97
N ASP A 28 -18.96 0.76 1.33
CA ASP A 28 -18.85 2.07 0.69
C ASP A 28 -17.53 2.72 1.11
N LYS A 29 -16.53 2.58 0.25
CA LYS A 29 -15.18 3.12 0.46
C LYS A 29 -15.15 4.65 0.43
N THR A 30 -16.22 5.31 -0.05
CA THR A 30 -16.33 6.77 -0.05
C THR A 30 -16.87 7.33 1.26
N ALA A 31 -17.52 6.48 2.07
CA ALA A 31 -18.02 6.83 3.40
C ALA A 31 -16.94 6.76 4.49
N LEU A 32 -15.82 6.08 4.23
CA LEU A 32 -14.67 5.98 5.14
C LEU A 32 -14.08 7.36 5.43
N GLN A 33 -14.17 7.77 6.70
CA GLN A 33 -13.53 8.97 7.23
C GLN A 33 -12.23 8.59 7.94
N VAL A 34 -11.31 9.55 8.09
CA VAL A 34 -10.03 9.32 8.80
C VAL A 34 -10.28 8.82 10.24
N LYS A 35 -11.33 9.33 10.90
CA LYS A 35 -11.77 8.87 12.23
C LYS A 35 -12.28 7.42 12.28
N ASP A 36 -12.63 6.83 11.14
CA ASP A 36 -13.08 5.44 11.07
C ASP A 36 -11.87 4.49 10.90
N LEU A 37 -10.73 5.05 10.45
CA LEU A 37 -9.43 4.38 10.39
C LEU A 37 -8.61 4.59 11.68
N GLU A 38 -8.97 5.58 12.49
CA GLU A 38 -8.23 5.98 13.69
C GLU A 38 -9.13 6.19 14.91
N PRO A 39 -8.80 5.60 16.07
CA PRO A 39 -9.46 5.97 17.32
C PRO A 39 -9.06 7.37 17.84
N ASN A 40 -7.98 8.01 17.35
CA ASN A 40 -7.52 9.36 17.78
C ASN A 40 -6.64 10.09 16.74
N GLU A 41 -6.86 11.40 16.53
CA GLU A 41 -6.13 12.26 15.56
C GLU A 41 -4.61 12.35 15.75
N SER A 42 -4.09 12.07 16.95
CA SER A 42 -2.64 12.16 17.20
C SER A 42 -1.86 10.96 16.66
N PHE A 43 -2.53 9.85 16.33
CA PHE A 43 -1.88 8.59 16.00
C PHE A 43 -1.06 8.69 14.70
N LEU A 44 -1.65 9.09 13.58
CA LEU A 44 -0.93 9.33 12.33
C LEU A 44 0.16 10.41 12.44
N HIS A 45 -0.06 11.42 13.28
CA HIS A 45 0.94 12.46 13.54
C HIS A 45 2.18 11.88 14.23
N ASP A 46 1.98 11.09 15.29
CA ASP A 46 3.05 10.43 16.03
C ASP A 46 3.76 9.38 15.15
N ALA A 47 3.02 8.61 14.33
CA ALA A 47 3.59 7.69 13.33
C ALA A 47 4.51 8.41 12.34
N ALA A 48 4.04 9.56 11.82
CA ALA A 48 4.82 10.38 10.90
C ALA A 48 6.09 10.92 11.57
N LEU A 49 6.01 11.40 12.82
CA LEU A 49 7.16 11.86 13.58
C LEU A 49 8.18 10.74 13.82
N ILE A 50 7.73 9.54 14.19
CA ILE A 50 8.60 8.36 14.37
C ILE A 50 9.32 8.05 13.06
N HIS A 51 8.59 7.88 11.96
CA HIS A 51 9.18 7.51 10.67
C HIS A 51 10.11 8.58 10.11
N ILE A 52 9.70 9.86 10.16
CA ILE A 52 10.55 10.97 9.79
C ILE A 52 11.81 10.91 10.63
N SER A 53 11.70 10.86 11.96
CA SER A 53 12.86 10.84 12.87
C SER A 53 13.81 9.67 12.61
N GLU A 54 13.31 8.46 12.36
CA GLU A 54 14.12 7.29 12.04
C GLU A 54 14.88 7.45 10.72
N VAL A 55 14.21 7.98 9.69
CA VAL A 55 14.85 8.29 8.41
C VAL A 55 15.89 9.40 8.60
N LEU A 56 15.50 10.49 9.28
CA LEU A 56 16.36 11.63 9.55
C LEU A 56 17.65 11.16 10.22
N PHE A 57 17.49 10.37 11.29
CA PHE A 57 18.56 9.85 12.13
C PHE A 57 19.62 9.03 11.38
N ARG A 58 19.23 8.25 10.36
CA ARG A 58 20.17 7.45 9.55
C ARG A 58 21.17 8.33 8.80
N HIS A 59 20.77 9.54 8.45
CA HIS A 59 21.60 10.47 7.71
C HIS A 59 22.30 11.49 8.62
N MET A 60 21.84 11.71 9.87
CA MET A 60 22.47 12.66 10.80
C MET A 60 23.89 12.28 11.24
N LYS A 61 24.86 13.19 11.05
CA LYS A 61 26.16 13.12 11.73
C LYS A 61 26.03 13.65 13.16
N LEU A 62 25.75 12.75 14.09
CA LEU A 62 25.56 13.09 15.51
C LEU A 62 26.71 12.58 16.36
N SER A 63 27.02 13.30 17.44
CA SER A 63 27.88 12.77 18.51
C SER A 63 27.26 11.52 19.13
N ARG A 64 28.10 10.58 19.61
CA ARG A 64 27.64 9.29 20.17
C ARG A 64 26.62 9.45 21.31
N ARG A 65 26.71 10.53 22.09
CA ARG A 65 25.77 10.85 23.18
C ARG A 65 24.40 11.27 22.64
N ARG A 66 24.37 12.19 21.67
CA ARG A 66 23.12 12.71 21.07
C ARG A 66 22.42 11.64 20.23
N ARG A 67 23.22 10.80 19.53
CA ARG A 67 22.81 9.57 18.85
C ARG A 67 21.98 8.66 19.77
N LYS A 68 22.52 8.35 20.97
CA LYS A 68 21.86 7.47 21.94
C LYS A 68 20.59 8.07 22.53
N GLN A 69 20.58 9.37 22.83
CA GLN A 69 19.40 10.07 23.35
C GLN A 69 18.24 10.07 22.35
N ILE A 70 18.49 10.42 21.09
CA ILE A 70 17.45 10.46 20.06
C ILE A 70 16.90 9.05 19.79
N LEU A 71 17.76 8.03 19.69
CA LEU A 71 17.28 6.64 19.53
C LEU A 71 16.43 6.18 20.71
N SER A 72 16.81 6.52 21.93
CA SER A 72 16.04 6.19 23.12
C SER A 72 14.65 6.83 23.08
N GLU A 73 14.57 8.08 22.63
CA GLU A 73 13.32 8.80 22.53
C GLU A 73 12.43 8.26 21.40
N VAL A 74 13.00 7.98 20.24
CA VAL A 74 12.28 7.32 19.13
C VAL A 74 11.77 5.94 19.55
N HIS A 75 12.56 5.16 20.31
CA HIS A 75 12.09 3.89 20.87
C HIS A 75 10.92 4.08 21.84
N ARG A 76 11.00 5.09 22.71
CA ARG A 76 9.91 5.42 23.65
C ARG A 76 8.64 5.83 22.92
N MET A 77 8.76 6.69 21.90
CA MET A 77 7.64 7.08 21.04
C MET A 77 7.02 5.87 20.35
N ARG A 78 7.84 4.96 19.82
CA ARG A 78 7.38 3.72 19.20
C ARG A 78 6.61 2.82 20.18
N GLN A 79 7.16 2.58 21.37
CA GLN A 79 6.48 1.79 22.41
C GLN A 79 5.14 2.39 22.83
N ASN A 80 5.02 3.71 22.85
CA ASN A 80 3.76 4.40 23.17
C ASN A 80 2.77 4.41 21.99
N HIS A 81 3.28 4.24 20.77
CA HIS A 81 2.50 4.21 19.54
C HIS A 81 2.08 2.78 19.13
N ASP A 82 2.69 1.75 19.73
CA ASP A 82 2.38 0.35 19.47
C ASP A 82 0.94 0.02 19.94
N ILE A 83 0.00 -0.04 18.98
CA ILE A 83 -1.38 -0.52 19.18
C ILE A 83 -1.54 -1.80 18.36
N ASP A 84 -2.05 -2.86 19.00
CA ASP A 84 -2.36 -4.15 18.36
C ASP A 84 -1.26 -4.67 17.44
N VAL A 85 0.00 -4.58 17.91
CA VAL A 85 1.17 -5.00 17.13
C VAL A 85 1.09 -6.50 16.87
N LEU A 86 0.63 -6.84 15.67
CA LEU A 86 0.55 -8.22 15.22
C LEU A 86 1.98 -8.78 15.11
N THR A 87 2.19 -9.97 15.68
CA THR A 87 3.40 -10.74 15.43
C THR A 87 3.47 -11.06 13.95
N THR A 88 4.45 -10.49 13.25
CA THR A 88 4.59 -10.67 11.81
C THR A 88 5.28 -12.00 11.52
N THR A 89 4.64 -12.90 10.78
CA THR A 89 5.34 -13.99 10.09
C THR A 89 5.55 -13.64 8.62
N GLN A 90 6.52 -14.27 7.98
CA GLN A 90 6.73 -14.08 6.55
C GLN A 90 5.53 -14.67 5.80
N THR A 91 4.77 -13.82 5.12
CA THR A 91 3.63 -14.22 4.28
C THR A 91 4.12 -15.05 3.09
N GLU A 92 3.50 -16.20 2.84
CA GLU A 92 3.77 -16.98 1.64
C GLU A 92 3.13 -16.30 0.42
N ILE A 93 3.91 -16.19 -0.65
CA ILE A 93 3.58 -15.41 -1.85
C ILE A 93 3.44 -16.40 -3.01
N HIS A 94 2.22 -16.49 -3.55
CA HIS A 94 1.93 -17.29 -4.74
C HIS A 94 1.65 -16.35 -5.92
N PRO A 95 2.61 -16.16 -6.84
CA PRO A 95 2.36 -15.31 -8.00
C PRO A 95 1.23 -15.89 -8.85
N LEU A 96 0.29 -15.04 -9.30
CA LEU A 96 -0.72 -15.45 -10.27
C LEU A 96 -0.01 -15.90 -11.54
N LYS A 97 -0.38 -17.09 -12.04
CA LYS A 97 0.25 -17.64 -13.24
C LYS A 97 -0.10 -16.84 -14.47
N LEU A 98 0.89 -16.69 -15.34
CA LEU A 98 0.70 -16.27 -16.71
C LEU A 98 0.19 -17.50 -17.47
N VAL A 99 -1.11 -17.57 -17.69
CA VAL A 99 -1.72 -18.62 -18.51
C VAL A 99 -1.77 -18.11 -19.96
N GLN A 100 -1.68 -18.98 -20.96
CA GLN A 100 -1.90 -18.61 -22.37
C GLN A 100 -3.40 -18.33 -22.67
N GLU A 101 -4.05 -17.59 -21.79
CA GLU A 101 -5.44 -17.18 -21.91
C GLU A 101 -5.49 -15.66 -21.95
N ASP A 102 -6.53 -15.11 -22.58
CA ASP A 102 -6.74 -13.66 -22.55
C ASP A 102 -7.17 -13.22 -21.15
N GLU A 103 -6.20 -12.77 -20.35
CA GLU A 103 -6.40 -12.22 -19.02
C GLU A 103 -7.17 -10.88 -19.03
N GLY A 104 -7.39 -10.30 -20.22
CA GLY A 104 -8.30 -9.18 -20.45
C GLY A 104 -9.78 -9.60 -20.48
N ASN A 105 -10.06 -10.91 -20.56
CA ASN A 105 -11.40 -11.48 -20.53
C ASN A 105 -11.67 -12.21 -19.20
N LEU A 106 -12.91 -12.17 -18.73
CA LEU A 106 -13.34 -12.74 -17.44
C LEU A 106 -13.11 -14.25 -17.37
N SER A 107 -13.33 -14.97 -18.47
CA SER A 107 -13.12 -16.42 -18.56
C SER A 107 -11.64 -16.81 -18.40
N GLY A 108 -10.73 -16.05 -19.01
CA GLY A 108 -9.29 -16.26 -18.84
C GLY A 108 -8.85 -15.99 -17.40
N MET A 109 -9.40 -14.96 -16.77
CA MET A 109 -9.13 -14.64 -15.36
C MET A 109 -9.64 -15.72 -14.40
N GLN A 110 -10.84 -16.30 -14.63
CA GLN A 110 -11.33 -17.45 -13.87
C GLN A 110 -10.36 -18.63 -13.95
N GLN A 111 -9.86 -18.96 -15.15
CA GLN A 111 -8.93 -20.06 -15.35
C GLN A 111 -7.59 -19.84 -14.64
N VAL A 112 -7.07 -18.62 -14.64
CA VAL A 112 -5.88 -18.22 -13.86
C VAL A 112 -6.11 -18.46 -12.37
N LEU A 113 -7.27 -18.07 -11.85
CA LEU A 113 -7.63 -18.24 -10.43
C LEU A 113 -7.74 -19.73 -10.06
N HIS A 114 -8.51 -20.52 -10.81
CA HIS A 114 -8.65 -21.96 -10.57
C HIS A 114 -7.31 -22.70 -10.66
N GLN A 115 -6.45 -22.35 -11.62
CA GLN A 115 -5.14 -22.95 -11.71
C GLN A 115 -4.27 -22.61 -10.49
N THR A 116 -4.28 -21.34 -10.08
CA THR A 116 -3.50 -20.91 -8.91
C THR A 116 -4.01 -21.58 -7.63
N MET A 117 -5.33 -21.72 -7.46
CA MET A 117 -5.94 -22.45 -6.33
C MET A 117 -5.50 -23.92 -6.27
N ARG A 118 -5.46 -24.60 -7.41
CA ARG A 118 -4.97 -26.00 -7.48
C ARG A 118 -3.51 -26.11 -7.05
N ASP A 119 -2.68 -25.15 -7.46
CA ASP A 119 -1.25 -25.17 -7.14
C ASP A 119 -0.96 -24.93 -5.66
N VAL A 120 -1.80 -24.14 -4.97
CA VAL A 120 -1.72 -23.91 -3.52
C VAL A 120 -2.47 -24.95 -2.69
N GLY A 121 -3.09 -25.95 -3.34
CA GLY A 121 -3.82 -27.03 -2.67
C GLY A 121 -5.06 -26.57 -1.91
N TRP A 122 -5.66 -25.43 -2.30
CA TRP A 122 -6.80 -24.85 -1.60
C TRP A 122 -8.10 -25.61 -1.92
N ASN A 123 -8.89 -25.94 -0.90
CA ASN A 123 -10.20 -26.58 -1.05
C ASN A 123 -11.34 -25.72 -0.47
N VAL A 124 -12.56 -26.02 -0.90
CA VAL A 124 -13.78 -25.34 -0.44
C VAL A 124 -13.94 -25.51 1.06
N GLY A 125 -13.99 -24.39 1.78
CA GLY A 125 -14.14 -24.36 3.24
C GLY A 125 -12.84 -24.12 4.01
N ASP A 126 -11.69 -24.04 3.33
CA ASP A 126 -10.39 -23.97 4.01
C ASP A 126 -10.06 -22.57 4.54
N LYS A 127 -10.42 -21.49 3.84
CA LYS A 127 -10.19 -20.08 4.24
C LYS A 127 -10.54 -19.07 3.14
N ALA A 128 -10.79 -17.81 3.51
CA ALA A 128 -10.71 -16.69 2.58
C ALA A 128 -9.29 -16.54 2.00
N LEU A 129 -9.18 -16.21 0.72
CA LEU A 129 -7.92 -16.03 0.00
C LEU A 129 -7.74 -14.57 -0.42
N PRO A 130 -6.86 -13.81 0.25
CA PRO A 130 -6.52 -12.47 -0.19
C PRO A 130 -5.69 -12.50 -1.47
N VAL A 131 -6.10 -11.68 -2.44
CA VAL A 131 -5.37 -11.52 -3.71
C VAL A 131 -4.86 -10.09 -3.80
N VAL A 132 -3.55 -9.92 -3.76
CA VAL A 132 -2.90 -8.61 -3.80
C VAL A 132 -2.32 -8.34 -5.19
N GLY A 133 -2.79 -7.28 -5.83
CA GLY A 133 -2.41 -6.97 -7.20
C GLY A 133 -2.55 -5.50 -7.53
N ASP A 134 -2.33 -5.20 -8.81
CA ASP A 134 -2.64 -3.86 -9.29
C ASP A 134 -4.16 -3.60 -9.35
N LEU A 135 -4.56 -2.33 -9.49
CA LEU A 135 -5.98 -1.96 -9.54
C LEU A 135 -6.75 -2.69 -10.66
N LEU A 136 -6.10 -2.96 -11.80
CA LEU A 136 -6.71 -3.71 -12.88
C LEU A 136 -7.02 -5.15 -12.45
N THR A 137 -6.06 -5.81 -11.80
CA THR A 137 -6.23 -7.15 -11.24
C THR A 137 -7.36 -7.19 -10.22
N VAL A 138 -7.41 -6.21 -9.31
CA VAL A 138 -8.49 -6.09 -8.31
C VAL A 138 -9.85 -5.97 -9.00
N ASN A 139 -9.98 -5.08 -9.98
CA ASN A 139 -11.24 -4.87 -10.70
C ASN A 139 -11.66 -6.11 -11.51
N ASN A 140 -10.71 -6.81 -12.13
CA ASN A 140 -11.00 -8.03 -12.88
C ASN A 140 -11.49 -9.14 -11.96
N ILE A 141 -10.87 -9.33 -10.79
CA ILE A 141 -11.34 -10.32 -9.80
C ILE A 141 -12.73 -9.97 -9.29
N LEU A 142 -12.99 -8.70 -8.96
CA LEU A 142 -14.34 -8.26 -8.55
C LEU A 142 -15.39 -8.55 -9.64
N SER A 143 -15.04 -8.30 -10.91
CA SER A 143 -15.94 -8.56 -12.04
C SER A 143 -16.18 -10.05 -12.25
N VAL A 144 -15.14 -10.87 -12.11
CA VAL A 144 -15.25 -12.33 -12.18
C VAL A 144 -16.15 -12.86 -11.06
N VAL A 145 -15.95 -12.44 -9.81
CA VAL A 145 -16.79 -12.86 -8.68
C VAL A 145 -18.26 -12.47 -8.92
N ALA A 146 -18.51 -11.26 -9.41
CA ALA A 146 -19.87 -10.79 -9.70
C ALA A 146 -20.57 -11.63 -10.80
N VAL A 147 -19.85 -12.01 -11.85
CA VAL A 147 -20.41 -12.84 -12.94
C VAL A 147 -20.55 -14.32 -12.54
N SER A 148 -19.74 -14.78 -11.59
CA SER A 148 -19.76 -16.17 -11.13
C SER A 148 -20.77 -16.42 -10.00
N GLU A 149 -21.53 -15.42 -9.57
CA GLU A 149 -22.42 -15.52 -8.41
C GLU A 149 -23.48 -16.62 -8.54
N ASP A 150 -23.98 -16.83 -9.76
CA ASP A 150 -25.02 -17.82 -10.08
C ASP A 150 -24.46 -19.23 -10.40
N GLU A 151 -23.14 -19.44 -10.27
CA GLU A 151 -22.54 -20.75 -10.54
C GLU A 151 -23.06 -21.83 -9.57
N PRO A 152 -23.39 -23.04 -10.06
CA PRO A 152 -24.03 -24.07 -9.26
C PRO A 152 -23.11 -24.68 -8.19
N GLU A 153 -21.80 -24.66 -8.42
CA GLU A 153 -20.82 -25.14 -7.45
C GLU A 153 -20.22 -23.96 -6.66
N PRO A 154 -20.26 -23.98 -5.32
CA PRO A 154 -19.73 -22.88 -4.48
C PRO A 154 -18.26 -22.53 -4.74
N ILE A 155 -17.45 -23.51 -5.19
CA ILE A 155 -16.05 -23.27 -5.56
C ILE A 155 -15.92 -22.35 -6.78
N ASN A 156 -16.86 -22.44 -7.72
CA ASN A 156 -16.88 -21.66 -8.95
C ASN A 156 -17.48 -20.28 -8.74
N GLN A 157 -18.18 -20.03 -7.62
CA GLN A 157 -18.68 -18.71 -7.25
C GLN A 157 -17.56 -17.76 -6.79
N LEU A 158 -16.39 -18.29 -6.41
CA LEU A 158 -15.19 -17.51 -6.04
C LEU A 158 -15.40 -16.50 -4.89
N LYS A 159 -16.48 -16.64 -4.11
CA LYS A 159 -16.86 -15.71 -3.02
C LYS A 159 -15.86 -15.61 -1.87
N PHE A 160 -14.94 -16.57 -1.78
CA PHE A 160 -13.84 -16.58 -0.81
C PHE A 160 -12.64 -15.70 -1.20
N LEU A 161 -12.61 -15.11 -2.41
CA LEU A 161 -11.54 -14.21 -2.82
C LEU A 161 -11.72 -12.80 -2.24
N ALA A 162 -10.67 -12.29 -1.60
CA ALA A 162 -10.61 -10.92 -1.08
C ALA A 162 -9.56 -10.10 -1.86
N PRO A 163 -9.91 -9.46 -2.99
CA PRO A 163 -8.93 -8.73 -3.81
C PRO A 163 -8.57 -7.37 -3.19
N TRP A 164 -7.29 -7.15 -2.95
CA TRP A 164 -6.74 -5.96 -2.29
C TRP A 164 -5.75 -5.26 -3.23
N ALA A 165 -5.87 -3.93 -3.31
CA ALA A 165 -4.91 -3.13 -4.07
C ALA A 165 -3.57 -3.17 -3.33
N ALA A 166 -2.51 -3.48 -4.07
CA ALA A 166 -1.24 -3.65 -3.44
C ALA A 166 -0.68 -2.36 -2.82
N PRO A 167 0.15 -2.45 -1.77
CA PRO A 167 0.64 -1.28 -1.03
C PRO A 167 1.34 -0.23 -1.89
N TRP A 168 1.95 -0.60 -3.03
CA TRP A 168 2.56 0.36 -3.94
C TRP A 168 1.54 1.34 -4.56
N HIS A 169 0.26 0.99 -4.61
CA HIS A 169 -0.79 1.93 -5.02
C HIS A 169 -1.03 3.02 -4.00
N MET A 170 -0.84 2.75 -2.70
CA MET A 170 -0.86 3.81 -1.68
C MET A 170 0.32 4.76 -1.87
N LEU A 171 1.51 4.23 -2.18
CA LEU A 171 2.69 5.04 -2.49
C LEU A 171 2.49 5.91 -3.75
N LEU A 172 1.82 5.36 -4.77
CA LEU A 172 1.41 6.12 -5.97
C LEU A 172 0.41 7.24 -5.62
N ALA A 173 -0.61 6.93 -4.84
CA ALA A 173 -1.62 7.91 -4.40
C ALA A 173 -0.98 9.03 -3.56
N TRP A 174 -0.10 8.67 -2.62
CA TRP A 174 0.69 9.60 -1.82
C TRP A 174 1.56 10.51 -2.69
N THR A 175 2.26 9.93 -3.67
CA THR A 175 3.07 10.69 -4.63
C THR A 175 2.22 11.72 -5.37
N ARG A 176 1.04 11.32 -5.86
CA ARG A 176 0.10 12.22 -6.53
C ARG A 176 -0.41 13.33 -5.60
N LEU A 177 -0.75 13.00 -4.36
CA LEU A 177 -1.21 13.98 -3.36
C LEU A 177 -0.15 15.07 -3.13
N LEU A 178 1.09 14.65 -2.87
CA LEU A 178 2.19 15.59 -2.61
C LEU A 178 2.46 16.50 -3.81
N PHE A 179 2.38 15.98 -5.04
CA PHE A 179 2.47 16.80 -6.24
C PHE A 179 1.29 17.77 -6.36
N ARG A 180 0.05 17.32 -6.15
CA ARG A 180 -1.14 18.21 -6.21
C ARG A 180 -1.07 19.39 -5.25
N GLN A 181 -0.51 19.16 -4.07
CA GLN A 181 -0.41 20.18 -3.03
C GLN A 181 0.84 21.05 -3.20
N ASN A 182 1.97 20.48 -3.62
CA ASN A 182 3.27 21.13 -3.51
C ASN A 182 4.00 21.36 -4.83
N TYR A 183 3.44 20.98 -5.98
CA TYR A 183 4.17 21.06 -7.25
C TYR A 183 4.38 22.50 -7.72
N LEU A 184 3.30 23.30 -7.74
CA LEU A 184 3.35 24.69 -8.22
C LEU A 184 3.55 25.70 -7.09
N SER A 185 4.27 26.77 -7.41
CA SER A 185 4.59 27.89 -6.52
C SER A 185 3.36 28.58 -5.93
N GLY A 186 2.24 28.61 -6.65
CA GLY A 186 0.97 29.19 -6.16
C GLY A 186 0.32 28.42 -5.01
N LYS A 187 0.77 27.19 -4.72
CA LYS A 187 0.20 26.33 -3.66
C LYS A 187 1.14 26.10 -2.47
N ALA A 188 2.44 25.97 -2.72
CA ALA A 188 3.44 25.72 -1.68
C ALA A 188 4.39 26.90 -1.40
N GLY A 189 4.19 28.04 -2.05
CA GLY A 189 5.15 29.14 -2.08
C GLY A 189 6.25 28.94 -3.14
N SER A 190 6.83 30.03 -3.62
CA SER A 190 7.81 30.01 -4.73
C SER A 190 9.06 29.20 -4.43
N ASP A 191 9.53 29.25 -3.18
CA ASP A 191 10.86 28.77 -2.82
C ASP A 191 10.86 27.29 -2.44
N PHE A 192 9.68 26.72 -2.21
CA PHE A 192 9.50 25.36 -1.70
C PHE A 192 8.69 24.45 -2.62
N SER A 193 8.28 24.94 -3.78
CA SER A 193 7.55 24.14 -4.75
C SER A 193 8.43 23.01 -5.30
N LEU A 194 7.84 21.84 -5.57
CA LEU A 194 8.59 20.71 -6.11
C LEU A 194 9.12 21.02 -7.51
N ASP A 195 8.45 21.88 -8.28
CA ASP A 195 8.97 22.33 -9.57
C ASP A 195 10.25 23.15 -9.41
N ARG A 196 10.32 24.03 -8.40
CA ARG A 196 11.53 24.78 -8.11
C ARG A 196 12.66 23.87 -7.63
N VAL A 197 12.36 22.89 -6.77
CA VAL A 197 13.35 21.91 -6.33
C VAL A 197 13.84 21.04 -7.50
N ARG A 198 12.96 20.66 -8.43
CA ARG A 198 13.31 19.96 -9.68
C ARG A 198 14.32 20.79 -10.48
N GLU A 199 14.07 22.08 -10.67
CA GLU A 199 14.99 23.00 -11.35
C GLU A 199 16.34 23.10 -10.63
N MET A 200 16.33 23.28 -9.30
CA MET A 200 17.56 23.38 -8.50
C MET A 200 18.41 22.11 -8.58
N LEU A 201 17.77 20.95 -8.70
CA LEU A 201 18.44 19.65 -8.90
C LEU A 201 18.86 19.42 -10.36
N ASN A 202 18.71 20.42 -11.24
CA ASN A 202 19.01 20.33 -12.67
C ASN A 202 18.33 19.15 -13.38
N ARG A 203 17.14 18.76 -12.90
CA ARG A 203 16.32 17.76 -13.59
C ARG A 203 15.57 18.44 -14.72
N GLY A 204 15.73 17.94 -15.95
CA GLY A 204 15.12 18.50 -17.15
C GLY A 204 13.58 18.54 -17.13
N LYS A 205 12.96 18.98 -18.23
CA LYS A 205 11.50 18.86 -18.43
C LYS A 205 11.13 17.37 -18.55
N THR A 206 10.84 16.78 -17.41
CA THR A 206 10.41 15.40 -17.18
C THR A 206 8.90 15.25 -17.33
N GLY A 207 8.36 14.03 -17.30
CA GLY A 207 6.91 13.75 -17.27
C GLY A 207 6.23 14.14 -15.94
N LEU A 208 6.83 15.08 -15.20
CA LEU A 208 6.39 15.55 -13.91
C LEU A 208 5.38 16.68 -14.10
N ASN A 209 4.22 16.51 -13.47
CA ASN A 209 3.18 17.51 -13.43
C ASN A 209 2.38 17.34 -12.14
N GLU A 210 1.56 18.34 -11.83
CA GLU A 210 0.78 18.39 -10.60
C GLU A 210 -0.25 17.25 -10.47
N LYS A 211 -0.88 16.84 -11.59
CA LYS A 211 -2.06 15.97 -11.55
C LYS A 211 -1.70 14.50 -11.55
N GLU A 212 -0.78 14.12 -12.43
CA GLU A 212 -0.35 12.75 -12.69
C GLU A 212 1.15 12.74 -13.01
N PRO A 213 2.02 12.94 -12.01
CA PRO A 213 3.45 12.79 -12.21
C PRO A 213 3.76 11.33 -12.59
N GLN A 214 4.71 11.13 -13.51
CA GLN A 214 5.26 9.80 -13.72
C GLN A 214 5.82 9.28 -12.38
N PHE A 215 5.35 8.11 -11.95
CA PHE A 215 5.62 7.59 -10.60
C PHE A 215 7.11 7.51 -10.26
N ASN A 216 7.92 6.90 -11.13
CA ASN A 216 9.34 6.68 -10.84
C ASN A 216 10.11 7.99 -10.67
N GLU A 217 9.89 8.94 -11.59
CA GLU A 217 10.52 10.27 -11.54
C GLU A 217 10.01 11.09 -10.36
N GLY A 218 8.70 11.03 -10.11
CA GLY A 218 8.05 11.80 -9.05
C GLY A 218 8.47 11.31 -7.68
N TRP A 219 8.48 10.00 -7.48
CA TRP A 219 8.97 9.37 -6.26
C TRP A 219 10.46 9.66 -6.03
N ALA A 220 11.29 9.62 -7.08
CA ALA A 220 12.70 10.01 -6.97
C ALA A 220 12.86 11.48 -6.58
N LEU A 221 12.05 12.39 -7.13
CA LEU A 221 12.10 13.81 -6.77
C LEU A 221 11.70 14.04 -5.31
N LEU A 222 10.62 13.40 -4.84
CA LEU A 222 10.19 13.47 -3.45
C LEU A 222 11.27 12.97 -2.51
N ARG A 223 11.83 11.78 -2.76
CA ARG A 223 12.93 11.23 -1.94
C ARG A 223 14.10 12.20 -1.86
N HIS A 224 14.59 12.70 -2.99
CA HIS A 224 15.74 13.61 -3.00
C HIS A 224 15.41 14.95 -2.32
N THR A 225 14.17 15.43 -2.44
CA THR A 225 13.72 16.65 -1.77
C THR A 225 13.70 16.46 -0.25
N PHE A 226 13.12 15.36 0.24
CA PHE A 226 13.08 15.05 1.67
C PHE A 226 14.47 14.76 2.23
N GLU A 227 15.29 13.98 1.53
CA GLU A 227 16.70 13.73 1.88
C GLU A 227 17.51 15.04 1.91
N GLY A 228 17.35 15.90 0.90
CA GLY A 228 18.03 17.19 0.85
C GLY A 228 17.62 18.12 1.99
N ARG A 229 16.32 18.20 2.30
CA ARG A 229 15.80 19.00 3.43
C ARG A 229 16.30 18.47 4.76
N LEU A 230 16.28 17.16 4.93
CA LEU A 230 16.87 16.49 6.08
C LEU A 230 18.35 16.87 6.22
N LEU A 231 19.15 16.69 5.18
CA LEU A 231 20.57 16.98 5.19
C LEU A 231 20.86 18.47 5.46
N ALA A 232 20.00 19.37 4.98
CA ALA A 232 20.09 20.80 5.25
C ALA A 232 19.75 21.14 6.71
N ALA A 233 18.69 20.56 7.28
CA ALA A 233 18.29 20.76 8.68
C ALA A 233 19.32 20.22 9.69
N MET A 234 20.25 19.38 9.23
CA MET A 234 21.30 18.79 10.05
C MET A 234 22.62 19.57 10.06
N LYS A 235 22.79 20.56 9.18
CA LYS A 235 23.98 21.44 9.14
C LYS A 235 23.74 22.68 9.98
#